data_AF-A0A7K3YYK3-F1
#
_entry.id   AF-A0A7K3YYK3-F1
#
_cell.length_a   1.000
_cell.length_b   1.000
_cell.length_c   1.000
_cell.angle_alpha   90.00
_cell.angle_beta   90.00
_cell.angle_gamma   90.00
#
_symmetry.space_group_name_H-M   'P 1'
#
loop_
_entity.id
_entity.type
_entity.pdbx_description
1 polymer ?
#
loop_
_entity_poly.entity_id
_entity_poly.type
_entity_poly.pdbx_seq_one_letter_code
_entity_poly.pdbx_strand_id
1 'polypeptide(L)'
;MRQRGSGVLLHISCLPSPYGIGDIGPAAWRFVDFLQSTGQKYWQILPLTITDPAHDNNPYHSISVFAHNPLFISPELMAEDGLIAASDCADPPAFPASRVDFSAVIPYKEALFSCAYRRFSHGGKRQEYDWFCSRNAGWLDDFALFSAIRSEWPGRAWNQWPDDLRNRDPAVLAEERERLHDAFERARFLQFVFFSQWERLKSRCRDAGITLVGDIPIYVDHDSADVWQHPEYFKLDDAGNPSVVAGVPPDYFSATGQLWNTPVYRWDALKSDNFSWWVWRLTHALSLLDIVRIDHFRGLVACWEVPAGSPSAAGGRWARVPARELLAAFVQAHPRLPFFAEDLGIITPDVREVMQEF
;
A
#
# COMPACT_ATOMS: atom_id res chain seq x y z
N MET A 1 -19.98 13.13 -11.59
CA MET A 1 -19.62 14.41 -10.91
C MET A 1 -20.20 15.58 -11.69
N ARG A 2 -20.90 16.53 -11.05
CA ARG A 2 -21.52 17.71 -11.71
C ARG A 2 -20.85 19.05 -11.37
N GLN A 3 -19.76 19.05 -10.59
CA GLN A 3 -19.02 20.27 -10.23
C GLN A 3 -17.62 20.24 -10.82
N ARG A 4 -17.22 21.37 -11.43
CA ARG A 4 -15.85 21.57 -11.92
C ARG A 4 -14.92 21.76 -10.73
N GLY A 5 -13.75 21.15 -10.76
CA GLY A 5 -12.69 21.38 -9.79
C GLY A 5 -11.32 21.13 -10.41
N SER A 6 -10.28 21.62 -9.74
CA SER A 6 -8.88 21.39 -10.08
C SER A 6 -8.14 20.83 -8.87
N GLY A 7 -6.98 20.25 -9.10
CA GLY A 7 -6.16 19.71 -8.04
C GLY A 7 -4.70 19.61 -8.43
N VAL A 8 -3.89 19.16 -7.47
CA VAL A 8 -2.44 18.99 -7.63
C VAL A 8 -2.09 17.53 -7.35
N LEU A 9 -1.29 16.93 -8.23
CA LEU A 9 -0.60 15.68 -7.98
C LEU A 9 0.74 16.00 -7.28
N LEU A 10 0.86 15.61 -6.01
CA LEU A 10 2.10 15.76 -5.24
C LEU A 10 2.16 14.66 -4.18
N HIS A 11 3.02 13.67 -4.35
CA HIS A 11 3.14 12.60 -3.36
C HIS A 11 3.76 13.11 -2.05
N ILE A 12 3.47 12.43 -0.93
CA ILE A 12 3.91 12.82 0.42
C ILE A 12 5.42 12.95 0.49
N SER A 13 6.17 12.04 -0.16
CA SER A 13 7.64 12.07 -0.18
C SER A 13 8.24 13.37 -0.74
N CYS A 14 7.49 14.10 -1.56
CA CYS A 14 7.94 15.34 -2.21
C CYS A 14 7.74 16.59 -1.35
N LEU A 15 7.07 16.47 -0.20
CA LEU A 15 6.86 17.61 0.70
C LEU A 15 8.19 18.05 1.34
N PRO A 16 8.41 19.37 1.53
CA PRO A 16 9.66 19.90 2.06
C PRO A 16 9.72 19.76 3.59
N SER A 17 9.77 18.52 4.08
CA SER A 17 10.03 18.21 5.49
C SER A 17 11.54 18.27 5.77
N PRO A 18 11.99 18.73 6.95
CA PRO A 18 13.40 18.80 7.30
C PRO A 18 14.05 17.42 7.54
N TYR A 19 13.27 16.34 7.54
CA TYR A 19 13.72 14.99 7.92
C TYR A 19 14.09 14.10 6.72
N GLY A 20 14.55 14.73 5.63
CA GLY A 20 15.11 14.10 4.43
C GLY A 20 14.12 13.44 3.47
N ILE A 21 12.87 13.25 3.90
CA ILE A 21 11.73 12.85 3.08
C ILE A 21 10.49 13.60 3.57
N GLY A 22 9.59 13.97 2.66
CA GLY A 22 8.30 14.52 3.05
C GLY A 22 7.49 13.57 3.95
N ASP A 23 6.75 14.15 4.89
CA ASP A 23 5.95 13.43 5.89
C ASP A 23 4.57 14.07 6.08
N ILE A 24 3.70 13.41 6.84
CA ILE A 24 2.30 13.80 7.07
C ILE A 24 2.11 14.84 8.18
N GLY A 25 3.19 15.51 8.57
CA GLY A 25 3.22 16.53 9.62
C GLY A 25 3.05 17.97 9.12
N PRO A 26 3.73 18.93 9.76
CA PRO A 26 3.57 20.36 9.45
C PRO A 26 3.78 20.74 7.98
N ALA A 27 4.65 20.04 7.25
CA ALA A 27 4.85 20.29 5.82
C ALA A 27 3.59 19.95 4.99
N ALA A 28 2.94 18.82 5.28
CA ALA A 28 1.66 18.45 4.67
C ALA A 28 0.56 19.46 5.02
N TRP A 29 0.52 19.92 6.27
CA TRP A 29 -0.48 20.89 6.73
C TRP A 29 -0.36 22.23 6.02
N ARG A 30 0.86 22.74 5.84
CA ARG A 30 1.13 23.94 5.02
C ARG A 30 0.71 23.73 3.56
N PHE A 31 0.87 22.53 3.02
CA PHE A 31 0.43 22.22 1.66
C PHE A 31 -1.10 22.23 1.55
N VAL A 32 -1.83 21.72 2.54
CA VAL A 32 -3.30 21.84 2.61
C VAL A 32 -3.73 23.32 2.63
N ASP A 33 -3.07 24.17 3.42
CA ASP A 33 -3.35 25.61 3.45
C ASP A 33 -3.09 26.26 2.08
N PHE A 34 -2.01 25.86 1.41
CA PHE A 34 -1.72 26.30 0.05
C PHE A 34 -2.82 25.90 -0.94
N LEU A 35 -3.25 24.63 -0.92
CA LEU A 35 -4.34 24.15 -1.79
C LEU A 35 -5.63 24.92 -1.55
N GLN A 36 -5.98 25.16 -0.28
CA GLN A 36 -7.16 25.93 0.09
C GLN A 36 -7.06 27.39 -0.42
N SER A 37 -5.93 28.04 -0.18
CA SER A 37 -5.71 29.45 -0.55
C SER A 37 -5.72 29.68 -2.07
N THR A 38 -5.38 28.64 -2.86
CA THR A 38 -5.35 28.67 -4.32
C THR A 38 -6.61 28.08 -4.96
N GLY A 39 -7.65 27.77 -4.17
CA GLY A 39 -8.94 27.28 -4.64
C GLY A 39 -8.93 25.84 -5.20
N GLN A 40 -7.87 25.08 -4.96
CA GLN A 40 -7.80 23.67 -5.35
C GLN A 40 -8.83 22.86 -4.55
N LYS A 41 -9.28 21.75 -5.15
CA LYS A 41 -10.29 20.83 -4.57
C LYS A 41 -9.78 19.42 -4.40
N TYR A 42 -8.74 19.04 -5.14
CA TYR A 42 -8.20 17.68 -5.09
C TYR A 42 -6.70 17.71 -4.80
N TRP A 43 -6.27 16.80 -3.94
CA TRP A 43 -4.87 16.46 -3.76
C TRP A 43 -4.68 15.01 -4.13
N GLN A 44 -4.02 14.78 -5.27
CA GLN A 44 -3.69 13.44 -5.72
C GLN A 44 -2.32 12.99 -5.19
N ILE A 45 -2.27 11.76 -4.71
CA ILE A 45 -1.06 11.10 -4.22
C ILE A 45 -0.92 9.71 -4.85
N LEU A 46 0.33 9.25 -4.95
CA LEU A 46 0.68 7.86 -5.27
C LEU A 46 0.37 6.93 -4.08
N PRO A 47 0.47 5.59 -4.23
CA PRO A 47 0.25 4.66 -3.12
C PRO A 47 1.11 5.01 -1.90
N LEU A 48 0.52 4.87 -0.72
CA LEU A 48 1.17 5.14 0.58
C LEU A 48 1.75 3.89 1.22
N THR A 49 1.68 2.77 0.51
CA THR A 49 2.12 1.46 0.99
C THR A 49 3.63 1.41 1.17
N ILE A 50 4.09 0.43 1.95
CA ILE A 50 5.51 0.28 2.29
C ILE A 50 6.33 0.08 1.02
N THR A 51 7.47 0.77 0.91
CA THR A 51 8.39 0.64 -0.22
C THR A 51 9.64 -0.14 0.17
N ASP A 52 10.22 -0.88 -0.77
CA ASP A 52 11.45 -1.65 -0.55
C ASP A 52 12.62 -1.05 -1.34
N PRO A 53 13.78 -0.77 -0.71
CA PRO A 53 15.00 -0.35 -1.40
C PRO A 53 15.47 -1.32 -2.49
N ALA A 54 15.16 -2.62 -2.40
CA ALA A 54 15.47 -3.60 -3.44
C ALA A 54 14.71 -3.34 -4.76
N HIS A 55 13.64 -2.54 -4.71
CA HIS A 55 12.83 -2.13 -5.84
C HIS A 55 12.84 -0.60 -6.01
N ASP A 56 13.99 0.03 -5.70
CA ASP A 56 14.21 1.48 -5.84
C ASP A 56 13.18 2.36 -5.10
N ASN A 57 12.57 1.81 -4.05
CA ASN A 57 11.47 2.44 -3.31
C ASN A 57 10.27 2.83 -4.19
N ASN A 58 9.96 2.04 -5.22
CA ASN A 58 8.79 2.24 -6.08
C ASN A 58 7.49 2.08 -5.26
N PRO A 59 6.60 3.10 -5.19
CA PRO A 59 5.32 3.00 -4.47
C PRO A 59 4.35 1.93 -4.99
N TYR A 60 4.56 1.44 -6.22
CA TYR A 60 3.76 0.36 -6.81
C TYR A 60 4.30 -1.04 -6.49
N HIS A 61 5.43 -1.11 -5.77
CA HIS A 61 5.96 -2.32 -5.17
C HIS A 61 5.89 -2.23 -3.64
N SER A 62 5.12 -3.13 -3.02
CA SER A 62 4.90 -3.16 -1.59
C SER A 62 4.74 -4.57 -1.05
N ILE A 63 5.27 -4.77 0.16
CA ILE A 63 5.09 -5.98 0.95
C ILE A 63 3.70 -6.10 1.60
N SER A 64 2.84 -5.09 1.46
CA SER A 64 1.42 -5.17 1.84
C SER A 64 0.59 -4.10 1.14
N VAL A 65 -0.63 -4.44 0.72
CA VAL A 65 -1.63 -3.48 0.22
C VAL A 65 -2.44 -2.81 1.32
N PHE A 66 -2.30 -3.25 2.57
CA PHE A 66 -3.00 -2.69 3.74
C PHE A 66 -2.06 -1.86 4.63
N ALA A 67 -0.81 -2.28 4.78
CA ALA A 67 0.17 -1.55 5.59
C ALA A 67 0.74 -0.33 4.87
N HIS A 68 1.05 0.71 5.63
CA HIS A 68 1.48 2.01 5.13
C HIS A 68 2.92 2.31 5.52
N ASN A 69 3.61 3.11 4.70
CA ASN A 69 5.03 3.38 4.83
C ASN A 69 5.36 4.22 6.08
N PRO A 70 6.08 3.66 7.08
CA PRO A 70 6.44 4.42 8.27
C PRO A 70 7.32 5.63 7.98
N LEU A 71 8.03 5.70 6.85
CA LEU A 71 8.88 6.85 6.50
C LEU A 71 8.10 8.17 6.43
N PHE A 72 6.79 8.11 6.16
CA PHE A 72 5.91 9.26 6.12
C PHE A 72 5.42 9.72 7.50
N ILE A 73 5.76 9.02 8.59
CA ILE A 73 5.51 9.47 9.96
C ILE A 73 6.34 10.71 10.26
N SER A 74 5.69 11.75 10.77
CA SER A 74 6.33 13.01 11.15
C SER A 74 7.00 12.90 12.53
N PRO A 75 8.32 13.16 12.62
CA PRO A 75 9.03 13.28 13.90
C PRO A 75 8.49 14.40 14.79
N GLU A 76 8.07 15.52 14.20
CA GLU A 76 7.48 16.64 14.95
C GLU A 76 6.20 16.22 15.67
N LEU A 77 5.31 15.49 14.98
CA LEU A 77 4.09 14.98 15.60
C LEU A 77 4.36 13.85 16.61
N MET A 78 5.39 13.03 16.39
CA MET A 78 5.83 12.06 17.41
C MET A 78 6.32 12.77 18.68
N ALA A 79 7.01 13.91 18.55
CA ALA A 79 7.45 14.71 19.68
C ALA A 79 6.27 15.38 20.40
N GLU A 80 5.31 15.91 19.64
CA GLU A 80 4.06 16.48 20.17
C GLU A 80 3.25 15.44 20.96
N ASP A 81 3.19 14.20 20.47
CA ASP A 81 2.50 13.08 21.12
C ASP A 81 3.29 12.48 22.31
N GLY A 82 4.48 13.01 22.61
CA GLY A 82 5.35 12.51 23.68
C GLY A 82 5.97 11.13 23.41
N LEU A 83 5.90 10.65 22.16
CA LEU A 83 6.55 9.41 21.74
C LEU A 83 8.06 9.60 21.62
N ILE A 84 8.49 10.78 21.18
CA ILE A 84 9.90 11.20 21.26
C ILE A 84 10.09 12.48 22.06
N ALA A 85 11.31 12.77 22.52
CA ALA A 85 11.63 14.10 23.02
C ALA A 85 11.88 15.02 21.82
N ALA A 86 11.54 16.30 21.93
CA ALA A 86 11.82 17.27 20.86
C ALA A 86 13.32 17.33 20.50
N SER A 87 14.21 17.08 21.47
CA SER A 87 15.66 16.99 21.26
C SER A 87 16.08 15.82 20.36
N ASP A 88 15.29 14.75 20.29
CA ASP A 88 15.62 13.56 19.50
C ASP A 88 15.56 13.85 17.99
N CYS A 89 14.80 14.88 17.57
CA CYS A 89 14.65 15.30 16.17
C CYS A 89 14.97 16.78 15.94
N ALA A 90 15.66 17.45 16.87
CA ALA A 90 15.96 18.88 16.78
C ALA A 90 17.08 19.20 15.78
N ASP A 91 18.04 18.28 15.60
CA ASP A 91 19.22 18.46 14.75
C ASP A 91 19.33 17.28 13.76
N PRO A 92 18.46 17.22 12.74
CA PRO A 92 18.53 16.16 11.75
C PRO A 92 19.84 16.27 10.92
N PRO A 93 20.36 15.14 10.39
CA PRO A 93 21.45 15.18 9.43
C PRO A 93 21.16 16.10 8.25
N ALA A 94 22.22 16.63 7.62
CA ALA A 94 22.08 17.42 6.40
C ALA A 94 21.63 16.51 5.24
N PHE A 95 20.34 16.60 4.88
CA PHE A 95 19.77 15.88 3.75
C PHE A 95 19.74 16.74 2.47
N PRO A 96 19.81 16.13 1.27
CA PRO A 96 19.64 16.87 0.02
C PRO A 96 18.25 17.52 -0.08
N ALA A 97 18.18 18.80 -0.42
CA ALA A 97 16.90 19.53 -0.49
C ALA A 97 16.04 19.19 -1.72
N SER A 98 16.63 18.66 -2.80
CA SER A 98 15.97 18.45 -4.10
C SER A 98 15.61 17.00 -4.41
N ARG A 99 16.01 16.05 -3.55
CA ARG A 99 15.73 14.62 -3.74
C ARG A 99 15.78 13.89 -2.42
N VAL A 100 15.04 12.79 -2.33
CA VAL A 100 15.12 11.86 -1.19
C VAL A 100 16.37 11.01 -1.33
N ASP A 101 17.21 10.99 -0.28
CA ASP A 101 18.27 10.00 -0.12
C ASP A 101 17.78 8.89 0.81
N PHE A 102 17.15 7.86 0.24
CA PHE A 102 16.59 6.75 1.02
C PHE A 102 17.65 6.03 1.87
N SER A 103 18.90 5.97 1.39
CA SER A 103 19.99 5.30 2.12
C SER A 103 20.36 6.02 3.42
N ALA A 104 20.15 7.35 3.48
CA ALA A 104 20.37 8.16 4.67
C ALA A 104 19.11 8.30 5.53
N VAL A 105 17.94 8.44 4.90
CA VAL A 105 16.66 8.69 5.59
C VAL A 105 16.16 7.48 6.37
N ILE A 106 16.25 6.28 5.79
CA ILE A 106 15.78 5.04 6.41
C ILE A 106 16.45 4.83 7.78
N PRO A 107 17.80 4.75 7.90
CA PRO A 107 18.43 4.52 9.20
C PRO A 107 18.16 5.65 10.21
N TYR A 108 18.06 6.90 9.76
CA TYR A 108 17.69 8.03 10.63
C TYR A 108 16.28 7.86 11.23
N LYS A 109 15.28 7.59 10.38
CA LYS A 109 13.89 7.37 10.81
C LYS A 109 13.77 6.11 11.69
N GLU A 110 14.45 5.03 11.36
CA GLU A 110 14.48 3.80 12.17
C GLU A 110 15.02 4.03 13.59
N ALA A 111 16.02 4.90 13.76
CA ALA A 111 16.52 5.29 15.09
C ALA A 111 15.45 6.02 15.91
N LEU A 112 14.71 6.95 15.29
CA LEU A 112 13.60 7.65 15.93
C LEU A 112 12.45 6.70 16.29
N PHE A 113 12.08 5.79 15.39
CA PHE A 113 11.06 4.78 15.62
C PHE A 113 11.41 3.84 16.78
N SER A 114 12.68 3.47 16.89
CA SER A 114 13.18 2.67 18.02
C SER A 114 13.11 3.44 19.34
N CYS A 115 13.37 4.76 19.33
CA CYS A 115 13.17 5.62 20.48
C CYS A 115 11.68 5.70 20.87
N ALA A 116 10.81 5.94 19.87
CA ALA A 116 9.36 6.03 20.04
C ALA A 116 8.75 4.77 20.64
N TYR A 117 9.10 3.60 20.10
CA TYR A 117 8.60 2.32 20.57
C TYR A 117 9.06 1.99 22.00
N ARG A 118 10.33 2.30 22.34
CA ARG A 118 10.81 2.14 23.73
C ARG A 118 10.06 3.01 24.72
N ARG A 119 9.75 4.26 24.38
CA ARG A 119 8.93 5.11 25.27
C ARG A 119 7.48 4.61 25.36
N PHE A 120 6.89 4.21 24.23
CA PHE A 120 5.54 3.68 24.18
C PHE A 120 5.38 2.41 25.03
N SER A 121 6.31 1.46 24.94
CA SER A 121 6.29 0.21 25.72
C SER A 121 6.36 0.42 27.24
N HIS A 122 6.84 1.58 27.71
CA HIS A 122 7.00 1.91 29.13
C HIS A 122 5.90 2.82 29.71
N GLY A 123 4.87 3.19 28.92
CA GLY A 123 3.78 4.05 29.44
C GLY A 123 2.96 4.81 28.40
N GLY A 124 2.89 4.34 27.15
CA GLY A 124 2.14 4.98 26.07
C GLY A 124 0.61 4.88 26.18
N LYS A 125 -0.08 5.53 25.24
CA LYS A 125 -1.55 5.52 25.06
C LYS A 125 -2.07 4.12 24.70
N ARG A 126 -2.17 3.24 25.70
CA ARG A 126 -2.47 1.82 25.51
C ARG A 126 -3.88 1.57 24.97
N GLN A 127 -4.86 2.36 25.38
CA GLN A 127 -6.26 2.14 25.01
C GLN A 127 -6.52 2.39 23.52
N GLU A 128 -6.03 3.51 22.97
CA GLU A 128 -6.17 3.85 21.56
C GLU A 128 -5.40 2.88 20.66
N TYR A 129 -4.24 2.43 21.13
CA TYR A 129 -3.45 1.40 20.47
C TYR A 129 -4.18 0.05 20.42
N ASP A 130 -4.70 -0.42 21.56
CA ASP A 130 -5.45 -1.69 21.61
C ASP A 130 -6.73 -1.61 20.75
N TRP A 131 -7.41 -0.45 20.73
CA TRP A 131 -8.55 -0.22 19.85
C TRP A 131 -8.16 -0.27 18.37
N PHE A 132 -7.08 0.42 17.99
CA PHE A 132 -6.54 0.38 16.62
C PHE A 132 -6.21 -1.06 16.21
N CYS A 133 -5.55 -1.80 17.09
CA CYS A 133 -5.20 -3.20 16.86
C CYS A 133 -6.44 -4.06 16.64
N SER A 134 -7.45 -3.95 17.51
CA SER A 134 -8.70 -4.71 17.38
C SER A 134 -9.45 -4.42 16.08
N ARG A 135 -9.48 -3.15 15.65
CA ARG A 135 -10.17 -2.72 14.43
C ARG A 135 -9.45 -3.17 13.16
N ASN A 136 -8.15 -3.39 13.22
CA ASN A 136 -7.30 -3.73 12.07
C ASN A 136 -6.81 -5.19 12.11
N ALA A 137 -7.32 -6.02 13.02
CA ALA A 137 -6.85 -7.39 13.25
C ALA A 137 -6.88 -8.28 12.00
N GLY A 138 -7.75 -7.98 11.02
CA GLY A 138 -7.84 -8.74 9.77
C GLY A 138 -6.59 -8.70 8.89
N TRP A 139 -5.78 -7.64 8.96
CA TRP A 139 -4.53 -7.49 8.19
C TRP A 139 -3.30 -7.23 9.07
N LEU A 140 -3.47 -6.51 10.18
CA LEU A 140 -2.37 -5.93 10.94
C LEU A 140 -1.44 -6.98 11.54
N ASP A 141 -2.02 -8.04 12.12
CA ASP A 141 -1.27 -9.08 12.80
C ASP A 141 -0.50 -9.95 11.80
N ASP A 142 -1.14 -10.30 10.67
CA ASP A 142 -0.48 -11.05 9.60
C ASP A 142 0.65 -10.22 8.96
N PHE A 143 0.41 -8.93 8.67
CA PHE A 143 1.45 -8.03 8.19
C PHE A 143 2.61 -7.91 9.20
N ALA A 144 2.31 -7.69 10.48
CA ALA A 144 3.34 -7.49 11.49
C ALA A 144 4.22 -8.74 11.67
N LEU A 145 3.60 -9.93 11.66
CA LEU A 145 4.32 -11.19 11.77
C LEU A 145 5.13 -11.47 10.49
N PHE A 146 4.54 -11.27 9.31
CA PHE A 146 5.24 -11.35 8.02
C PHE A 146 6.49 -10.46 8.01
N SER A 147 6.34 -9.19 8.39
CA SER A 147 7.41 -8.21 8.41
C SER A 147 8.54 -8.61 9.38
N ALA A 148 8.17 -9.09 10.57
CA ALA A 148 9.12 -9.58 11.57
C ALA A 148 9.91 -10.79 11.06
N ILE A 149 9.24 -11.82 10.53
CA ILE A 149 9.89 -13.01 9.97
C ILE A 149 10.78 -12.61 8.80
N ARG A 150 10.26 -11.85 7.83
CA ARG A 150 10.99 -11.40 6.64
C ARG A 150 12.31 -10.69 7.00
N SER A 151 12.33 -9.94 8.09
CA SER A 151 13.54 -9.22 8.55
C SER A 151 14.70 -10.15 8.94
N GLU A 152 14.42 -11.39 9.34
CA GLU A 152 15.46 -12.39 9.65
C GLU A 152 15.99 -13.15 8.43
N TRP A 153 15.25 -13.09 7.31
CA TRP A 153 15.60 -13.79 6.08
C TRP A 153 15.80 -12.80 4.91
N PRO A 154 16.77 -11.87 5.02
CA PRO A 154 16.97 -10.84 4.00
C PRO A 154 17.24 -11.47 2.63
N GLY A 155 16.51 -10.99 1.63
CA GLY A 155 16.61 -11.47 0.25
C GLY A 155 15.90 -12.80 -0.02
N ARG A 156 15.12 -13.34 0.92
CA ARG A 156 14.28 -14.52 0.70
C ARG A 156 12.80 -14.16 0.79
N ALA A 157 12.06 -14.53 -0.25
CA ALA A 157 10.62 -14.40 -0.25
C ALA A 157 9.96 -15.50 0.62
N TRP A 158 8.70 -15.28 1.01
CA TRP A 158 7.98 -16.21 1.90
C TRP A 158 7.88 -17.65 1.41
N ASN A 159 7.87 -17.87 0.09
CA ASN A 159 7.87 -19.21 -0.51
C ASN A 159 9.18 -19.98 -0.30
N GLN A 160 10.24 -19.30 0.14
CA GLN A 160 11.57 -19.86 0.43
C GLN A 160 11.82 -20.05 1.94
N TRP A 161 10.83 -19.73 2.78
CA TRP A 161 10.88 -20.03 4.21
C TRP A 161 10.67 -21.53 4.47
N PRO A 162 10.99 -22.04 5.68
CA PRO A 162 10.60 -23.37 6.12
C PRO A 162 9.13 -23.69 5.79
N ASP A 163 8.84 -24.95 5.44
CA ASP A 163 7.53 -25.35 4.90
C ASP A 163 6.36 -25.03 5.85
N ASP A 164 6.58 -25.16 7.16
CA ASP A 164 5.61 -24.83 8.21
C ASP A 164 5.32 -23.31 8.28
N LEU A 165 6.33 -22.47 8.12
CA LEU A 165 6.17 -21.01 8.02
C LEU A 165 5.52 -20.59 6.69
N ARG A 166 5.98 -21.16 5.58
CA ARG A 166 5.41 -20.91 4.25
C ARG A 166 3.91 -21.25 4.24
N ASN A 167 3.56 -22.42 4.78
CA ASN A 167 2.20 -22.94 4.82
C ASN A 167 1.39 -22.45 6.03
N ARG A 168 1.95 -21.55 6.85
CA ARG A 168 1.27 -20.88 7.96
C ARG A 168 0.72 -21.85 9.01
N ASP A 169 1.53 -22.83 9.42
CA ASP A 169 1.17 -23.71 10.54
C ASP A 169 0.86 -22.87 11.80
N PRO A 170 -0.36 -22.96 12.36
CA PRO A 170 -0.75 -22.09 13.47
C PRO A 170 0.12 -22.20 14.72
N ALA A 171 0.68 -23.37 15.01
CA ALA A 171 1.56 -23.55 16.16
C ALA A 171 2.90 -22.86 15.93
N VAL A 172 3.48 -23.03 14.75
CA VAL A 172 4.74 -22.39 14.38
C VAL A 172 4.60 -20.86 14.31
N LEU A 173 3.48 -20.35 13.78
CA LEU A 173 3.20 -18.91 13.79
C LEU A 173 3.05 -18.34 15.21
N ALA A 174 2.50 -19.11 16.14
CA ALA A 174 2.41 -18.69 17.54
C ALA A 174 3.79 -18.63 18.21
N GLU A 175 4.63 -19.65 17.99
CA GLU A 175 6.01 -19.68 18.47
C GLU A 175 6.83 -18.51 17.92
N GLU A 176 6.74 -18.24 16.61
CA GLU A 176 7.41 -17.11 15.98
C GLU A 176 6.92 -15.77 16.50
N ARG A 177 5.62 -15.62 16.75
CA ARG A 177 5.06 -14.40 17.33
C ARG A 177 5.60 -14.14 18.74
N GLU A 178 5.78 -15.18 19.55
CA GLU A 178 6.40 -15.05 20.87
C GLU A 178 7.89 -14.72 20.76
N ARG A 179 8.61 -15.43 19.89
CA ARG A 179 10.05 -15.24 19.68
C ARG A 179 10.39 -13.85 19.11
N LEU A 180 9.56 -13.36 18.21
CA LEU A 180 9.71 -12.08 17.52
C LEU A 180 8.82 -10.98 18.10
N HIS A 181 8.37 -11.12 19.36
CA HIS A 181 7.37 -10.25 19.99
C HIS A 181 7.68 -8.76 19.83
N ASP A 182 8.93 -8.35 20.10
CA ASP A 182 9.32 -6.94 20.00
C ASP A 182 9.22 -6.40 18.56
N ALA A 183 9.66 -7.18 17.57
CA ALA A 183 9.58 -6.79 16.16
C ALA A 183 8.12 -6.75 15.66
N PHE A 184 7.33 -7.75 16.06
CA PHE A 184 5.90 -7.84 15.79
C PHE A 184 5.14 -6.64 16.37
N GLU A 185 5.28 -6.35 17.67
CA GLU A 185 4.60 -5.24 18.32
C GLU A 185 5.10 -3.88 17.80
N ARG A 186 6.39 -3.75 17.46
CA ARG A 186 6.94 -2.54 16.83
C ARG A 186 6.31 -2.27 15.46
N ALA A 187 6.15 -3.29 14.63
CA ALA A 187 5.49 -3.13 13.33
C ALA A 187 4.03 -2.65 13.50
N ARG A 188 3.29 -3.21 14.46
CA ARG A 188 1.92 -2.77 14.80
C ARG A 188 1.89 -1.34 15.32
N PHE A 189 2.81 -1.00 16.21
CA PHE A 189 2.96 0.34 16.76
C PHE A 189 3.19 1.38 15.66
N LEU A 190 4.06 1.11 14.69
CA LEU A 190 4.32 2.06 13.60
C LEU A 190 3.10 2.26 12.70
N GLN A 191 2.31 1.21 12.45
CA GLN A 191 1.03 1.38 11.76
C GLN A 191 0.06 2.23 12.60
N PHE A 192 -0.05 1.99 13.91
CA PHE A 192 -0.87 2.83 14.80
C PHE A 192 -0.47 4.32 14.73
N VAL A 193 0.83 4.62 14.80
CA VAL A 193 1.34 6.00 14.71
C VAL A 193 1.02 6.61 13.35
N PHE A 194 1.26 5.87 12.25
CA PHE A 194 0.93 6.32 10.90
C PHE A 194 -0.55 6.68 10.76
N PHE A 195 -1.45 5.75 11.12
CA PHE A 195 -2.90 5.96 10.98
C PHE A 195 -3.41 7.10 11.88
N SER A 196 -2.83 7.25 13.08
CA SER A 196 -3.17 8.35 13.99
C SER A 196 -2.80 9.71 13.41
N GLN A 197 -1.63 9.83 12.78
CA GLN A 197 -1.22 11.07 12.12
C GLN A 197 -1.99 11.30 10.80
N TRP A 198 -2.28 10.23 10.05
CA TRP A 198 -3.05 10.30 8.83
C TRP A 198 -4.47 10.83 9.07
N GLU A 199 -5.14 10.39 10.14
CA GLU A 199 -6.47 10.90 10.49
C GLU A 199 -6.45 12.41 10.78
N ARG A 200 -5.39 12.93 11.42
CA ARG A 200 -5.23 14.39 11.61
C ARG A 200 -5.12 15.12 10.27
N LEU A 201 -4.33 14.59 9.34
CA LEU A 201 -4.20 15.16 8.00
C LEU A 201 -5.52 15.10 7.22
N LYS A 202 -6.20 13.95 7.24
CA LYS A 202 -7.49 13.75 6.58
C LYS A 202 -8.56 14.69 7.14
N SER A 203 -8.63 14.88 8.46
CA SER A 203 -9.53 15.87 9.07
C SER A 203 -9.22 17.29 8.59
N ARG A 204 -7.95 17.69 8.53
CA ARG A 204 -7.55 19.00 8.03
C ARG A 204 -7.94 19.20 6.56
N CYS A 205 -7.72 18.19 5.72
CA CYS A 205 -8.15 18.23 4.31
C CYS A 205 -9.67 18.42 4.22
N ARG A 206 -10.44 17.68 5.02
CA ARG A 206 -11.91 17.78 5.07
C ARG A 206 -12.35 19.18 5.48
N ASP A 207 -11.77 19.75 6.53
CA ASP A 207 -12.08 21.09 7.03
C ASP A 207 -11.71 22.18 6.01
N ALA A 208 -10.66 21.94 5.22
CA ALA A 208 -10.25 22.82 4.13
C ALA A 208 -11.05 22.62 2.83
N GLY A 209 -11.95 21.62 2.77
CA GLY A 209 -12.69 21.26 1.56
C GLY A 209 -11.81 20.67 0.45
N ILE A 210 -10.75 19.96 0.83
CA ILE A 210 -9.82 19.24 -0.05
C ILE A 210 -10.14 17.75 -0.02
N THR A 211 -10.39 17.19 -1.21
CA THR A 211 -10.59 15.76 -1.44
C THR A 211 -9.25 15.08 -1.68
N LEU A 212 -8.92 14.07 -0.87
CA LEU A 212 -7.74 13.23 -1.07
C LEU A 212 -8.02 12.16 -2.13
N VAL A 213 -7.21 12.17 -3.18
CA VAL A 213 -7.27 11.21 -4.28
C VAL A 213 -6.04 10.31 -4.20
N GLY A 214 -6.22 9.02 -3.90
CA GLY A 214 -5.11 8.08 -3.90
C GLY A 214 -5.16 7.12 -5.07
N ASP A 215 -4.50 6.00 -4.91
CA ASP A 215 -4.10 5.14 -6.01
C ASP A 215 -3.98 3.69 -5.53
N ILE A 216 -4.56 2.76 -6.28
CA ILE A 216 -4.56 1.33 -6.00
C ILE A 216 -3.92 0.62 -7.19
N PRO A 217 -2.68 0.09 -7.04
CA PRO A 217 -2.09 -0.82 -8.01
C PRO A 217 -2.98 -2.04 -8.20
N ILE A 218 -3.28 -2.47 -9.44
CA ILE A 218 -4.13 -3.65 -9.63
C ILE A 218 -3.51 -4.90 -9.01
N TYR A 219 -2.23 -5.16 -9.23
CA TYR A 219 -1.54 -6.35 -8.76
C TYR A 219 -0.85 -6.11 -7.41
N VAL A 220 -0.46 -7.22 -6.79
CA VAL A 220 0.28 -7.25 -5.52
C VAL A 220 1.59 -7.96 -5.76
N ASP A 221 2.65 -7.55 -5.06
CA ASP A 221 3.92 -8.26 -5.15
C ASP A 221 3.83 -9.67 -4.58
N HIS A 222 4.60 -10.58 -5.19
CA HIS A 222 4.66 -11.97 -4.73
C HIS A 222 5.15 -12.06 -3.29
N ASP A 223 6.24 -11.37 -2.95
CA ASP A 223 6.80 -11.31 -1.60
C ASP A 223 6.07 -10.29 -0.73
N SER A 224 4.79 -10.58 -0.43
CA SER A 224 3.94 -9.73 0.37
C SER A 224 3.17 -10.53 1.43
N ALA A 225 2.80 -9.84 2.51
CA ALA A 225 1.92 -10.39 3.53
C ALA A 225 0.58 -10.84 2.93
N ASP A 226 0.09 -10.15 1.89
CA ASP A 226 -1.22 -10.43 1.30
C ASP A 226 -1.23 -11.74 0.51
N VAL A 227 -0.18 -12.01 -0.27
CA VAL A 227 -0.03 -13.28 -1.02
C VAL A 227 0.28 -14.43 -0.08
N TRP A 228 1.11 -14.20 0.95
CA TRP A 228 1.39 -15.19 1.98
C TRP A 228 0.14 -15.57 2.79
N GLN A 229 -0.69 -14.58 3.15
CA GLN A 229 -1.92 -14.79 3.92
C GLN A 229 -3.03 -15.45 3.08
N HIS A 230 -3.13 -15.10 1.80
CA HIS A 230 -4.21 -15.53 0.92
C HIS A 230 -3.73 -16.15 -0.40
N PRO A 231 -2.88 -17.21 -0.37
CA PRO A 231 -2.35 -17.84 -1.58
C PRO A 231 -3.46 -18.36 -2.51
N GLU A 232 -4.63 -18.69 -1.96
CA GLU A 232 -5.80 -19.17 -2.70
C GLU A 232 -6.34 -18.19 -3.75
N TYR A 233 -6.10 -16.88 -3.57
CA TYR A 233 -6.55 -15.83 -4.50
C TYR A 233 -5.55 -15.57 -5.63
N PHE A 234 -4.42 -16.27 -5.69
CA PHE A 234 -3.37 -16.07 -6.69
C PHE A 234 -3.05 -17.37 -7.42
N LYS A 235 -2.56 -17.25 -8.67
CA LYS A 235 -2.19 -18.42 -9.50
C LYS A 235 -0.80 -18.94 -9.13
N LEU A 236 -0.72 -19.64 -8.00
CA LEU A 236 0.51 -20.22 -7.47
C LEU A 236 0.57 -21.74 -7.70
N ASP A 237 1.78 -22.29 -7.76
CA ASP A 237 2.02 -23.74 -7.64
C ASP A 237 2.04 -24.19 -6.16
N ASP A 238 2.18 -25.50 -5.91
CA ASP A 238 2.19 -26.08 -4.56
C ASP A 238 3.36 -25.59 -3.69
N ALA A 239 4.43 -25.07 -4.31
CA ALA A 239 5.57 -24.48 -3.62
C ALA A 239 5.41 -22.96 -3.39
N GLY A 240 4.27 -22.39 -3.78
CA GLY A 240 3.97 -20.97 -3.63
C GLY A 240 4.59 -20.08 -4.71
N ASN A 241 5.14 -20.63 -5.80
CA ASN A 241 5.67 -19.82 -6.90
C ASN A 241 4.54 -19.40 -7.85
N PRO A 242 4.59 -18.21 -8.46
CA PRO A 242 3.65 -17.85 -9.53
C PRO A 242 3.77 -18.83 -10.70
N SER A 243 2.65 -19.44 -11.10
CA SER A 243 2.59 -20.26 -12.32
C SER A 243 2.58 -19.41 -13.60
N VAL A 244 2.00 -18.22 -13.49
CA VAL A 244 1.94 -17.17 -14.50
C VAL A 244 2.08 -15.82 -13.78
N VAL A 245 2.63 -14.84 -14.48
CA VAL A 245 2.88 -13.50 -13.98
C VAL A 245 2.19 -12.45 -14.85
N ALA A 246 1.97 -11.28 -14.26
CA ALA A 246 1.38 -10.15 -14.94
C ALA A 246 2.36 -9.47 -15.90
N GLY A 247 1.79 -8.82 -16.90
CA GLY A 247 2.49 -7.92 -17.78
C GLY A 247 1.50 -7.24 -18.73
N VAL A 248 2.04 -6.67 -19.80
CA VAL A 248 1.27 -6.20 -20.95
C VAL A 248 1.89 -6.74 -22.24
N PRO A 249 1.08 -7.05 -23.26
CA PRO A 249 1.58 -7.57 -24.53
C PRO A 249 2.49 -6.56 -25.24
N PRO A 250 3.27 -7.02 -26.23
CA PRO A 250 3.90 -6.12 -27.19
C PRO A 250 2.88 -5.19 -27.85
N ASP A 251 3.27 -3.94 -28.02
CA ASP A 251 2.50 -2.93 -28.71
C ASP A 251 3.43 -2.05 -29.57
N TYR A 252 2.90 -0.97 -30.14
CA TYR A 252 3.69 -0.08 -30.99
C TYR A 252 4.74 0.73 -30.21
N PHE A 253 4.68 0.77 -28.88
CA PHE A 253 5.68 1.41 -28.01
C PHE A 253 6.73 0.42 -27.50
N SER A 254 6.39 -0.85 -27.28
CA SER A 254 7.31 -1.89 -26.83
C SER A 254 7.19 -3.17 -27.67
N ALA A 255 8.27 -3.52 -28.38
CA ALA A 255 8.35 -4.75 -29.17
C ALA A 255 8.32 -6.04 -28.34
N THR A 256 8.56 -5.97 -27.02
CA THR A 256 8.60 -7.14 -26.13
C THR A 256 7.52 -7.12 -25.05
N GLY A 257 6.65 -6.10 -25.08
CA GLY A 257 5.71 -5.82 -24.01
C GLY A 257 6.42 -5.36 -22.74
N GLN A 258 5.78 -5.54 -21.59
CA GLN A 258 6.41 -5.31 -20.29
C GLN A 258 6.06 -6.47 -19.37
N LEU A 259 7.07 -7.02 -18.70
CA LEU A 259 6.91 -8.11 -17.75
C LEU A 259 7.03 -7.54 -16.33
N TRP A 260 5.97 -7.63 -15.55
CA TRP A 260 5.93 -7.03 -14.21
C TRP A 260 6.26 -8.02 -13.09
N ASN A 261 6.25 -9.33 -13.39
CA ASN A 261 6.61 -10.40 -12.46
C ASN A 261 5.77 -10.49 -11.18
N THR A 262 4.63 -9.81 -11.11
CA THR A 262 3.66 -9.97 -10.02
C THR A 262 2.74 -11.17 -10.29
N PRO A 263 2.28 -11.90 -9.27
CA PRO A 263 1.27 -12.94 -9.45
C PRO A 263 -0.03 -12.35 -10.01
N VAL A 264 -0.75 -13.15 -10.79
CA VAL A 264 -2.09 -12.81 -11.24
C VAL A 264 -3.14 -13.50 -10.37
N TYR A 265 -4.32 -12.91 -10.31
CA TYR A 265 -5.41 -13.42 -9.49
C TYR A 265 -6.01 -14.73 -10.03
N ARG A 266 -6.46 -15.58 -9.11
CA ARG A 266 -7.43 -16.65 -9.34
C ARG A 266 -8.83 -16.08 -9.24
N TRP A 267 -9.29 -15.48 -10.33
CA TRP A 267 -10.61 -14.83 -10.39
C TRP A 267 -11.79 -15.76 -10.12
N ASP A 268 -11.65 -17.06 -10.36
CA ASP A 268 -12.62 -18.10 -9.96
C ASP A 268 -12.74 -18.21 -8.43
N ALA A 269 -11.60 -18.23 -7.73
CA ALA A 269 -11.55 -18.28 -6.27
C ALA A 269 -12.16 -17.01 -5.66
N LEU A 270 -11.72 -15.84 -6.14
CA LEU A 270 -12.28 -14.54 -5.73
C LEU A 270 -13.77 -14.39 -6.08
N LYS A 271 -14.26 -15.03 -7.14
CA LYS A 271 -15.69 -14.98 -7.45
C LYS A 271 -16.50 -15.84 -6.49
N SER A 272 -15.93 -16.93 -5.98
CA SER A 272 -16.63 -17.90 -5.13
C SER A 272 -17.04 -17.34 -3.76
N ASP A 273 -16.32 -16.32 -3.27
CA ASP A 273 -16.60 -15.61 -2.02
C ASP A 273 -17.11 -14.17 -2.27
N ASN A 274 -17.64 -13.91 -3.47
CA ASN A 274 -18.18 -12.60 -3.88
C ASN A 274 -17.15 -11.45 -3.77
N PHE A 275 -15.91 -11.74 -4.15
CA PHE A 275 -14.79 -10.81 -4.23
C PHE A 275 -14.44 -10.16 -2.89
N SER A 276 -14.62 -10.89 -1.79
CA SER A 276 -14.55 -10.32 -0.44
C SER A 276 -13.22 -9.63 -0.17
N TRP A 277 -12.10 -10.22 -0.62
CA TRP A 277 -10.76 -9.63 -0.45
C TRP A 277 -10.59 -8.32 -1.23
N TRP A 278 -11.07 -8.25 -2.47
CA TRP A 278 -11.02 -7.03 -3.28
C TRP A 278 -11.93 -5.93 -2.72
N VAL A 279 -13.13 -6.28 -2.27
CA VAL A 279 -14.05 -5.36 -1.59
C VAL A 279 -13.41 -4.83 -0.30
N TRP A 280 -12.76 -5.69 0.48
CA TRP A 280 -12.04 -5.30 1.68
C TRP A 280 -10.87 -4.36 1.38
N ARG A 281 -10.04 -4.69 0.38
CA ARG A 281 -8.94 -3.84 -0.10
C ARG A 281 -9.41 -2.44 -0.51
N LEU A 282 -10.48 -2.36 -1.31
CA LEU A 282 -11.09 -1.09 -1.73
C LEU A 282 -11.64 -0.31 -0.53
N THR A 283 -12.33 -0.99 0.39
CA THR A 283 -12.90 -0.39 1.60
C THR A 283 -11.80 0.15 2.51
N HIS A 284 -10.69 -0.58 2.64
CA HIS A 284 -9.51 -0.14 3.39
C HIS A 284 -8.91 1.13 2.77
N ALA A 285 -8.66 1.15 1.47
CA ALA A 285 -8.14 2.34 0.79
C ALA A 285 -9.05 3.57 0.96
N LEU A 286 -10.37 3.39 0.86
CA LEU A 286 -11.36 4.45 1.07
C LEU A 286 -11.52 4.87 2.55
N SER A 287 -10.98 4.09 3.50
CA SER A 287 -10.88 4.54 4.89
C SER A 287 -9.83 5.67 5.03
N LEU A 288 -8.78 5.65 4.18
CA LEU A 288 -7.70 6.64 4.17
C LEU A 288 -7.94 7.76 3.17
N LEU A 289 -8.62 7.47 2.05
CA LEU A 289 -8.75 8.36 0.90
C LEU A 289 -10.23 8.70 0.66
N ASP A 290 -10.50 9.76 -0.09
CA ASP A 290 -11.87 10.13 -0.45
C ASP A 290 -12.25 9.59 -1.84
N ILE A 291 -11.28 9.49 -2.74
CA ILE A 291 -11.39 8.90 -4.07
C ILE A 291 -10.14 8.05 -4.34
N VAL A 292 -10.26 6.96 -5.07
CA VAL A 292 -9.12 6.14 -5.51
C VAL A 292 -9.03 6.01 -7.02
N ARG A 293 -7.83 6.16 -7.59
CA ARG A 293 -7.53 5.66 -8.93
C ARG A 293 -7.33 4.16 -8.84
N ILE A 294 -7.92 3.38 -9.76
CA ILE A 294 -7.53 1.99 -9.95
C ILE A 294 -6.56 1.94 -11.13
N ASP A 295 -5.30 1.68 -10.82
CA ASP A 295 -4.21 1.55 -11.79
C ASP A 295 -4.44 0.35 -12.71
N HIS A 296 -4.08 0.49 -13.99
CA HIS A 296 -4.23 -0.55 -14.99
C HIS A 296 -5.63 -1.18 -14.99
N PHE A 297 -6.68 -0.35 -14.95
CA PHE A 297 -8.07 -0.78 -14.77
C PHE A 297 -8.50 -1.84 -15.79
N ARG A 298 -7.96 -1.78 -17.00
CA ARG A 298 -8.22 -2.78 -18.05
C ARG A 298 -7.92 -4.22 -17.62
N GLY A 299 -6.99 -4.41 -16.68
CA GLY A 299 -6.69 -5.69 -16.05
C GLY A 299 -7.83 -6.27 -15.21
N LEU A 300 -8.80 -5.45 -14.79
CA LEU A 300 -10.06 -5.89 -14.17
C LEU A 300 -11.11 -6.34 -15.19
N VAL A 301 -10.83 -6.19 -16.50
CA VAL A 301 -11.71 -6.65 -17.59
C VAL A 301 -11.10 -7.84 -18.32
N ALA A 302 -9.83 -7.72 -18.70
CA ALA A 302 -9.01 -8.82 -19.17
C ALA A 302 -7.55 -8.57 -18.75
N CYS A 303 -6.89 -9.59 -18.22
CA CYS A 303 -5.49 -9.52 -17.81
C CYS A 303 -4.60 -10.26 -18.81
N TRP A 304 -3.37 -9.78 -18.99
CA TRP A 304 -2.36 -10.47 -19.80
C TRP A 304 -1.52 -11.38 -18.89
N GLU A 305 -1.61 -12.68 -19.12
CA GLU A 305 -0.92 -13.70 -18.33
C GLU A 305 0.26 -14.26 -19.11
N VAL A 306 1.45 -14.18 -18.51
CA VAL A 306 2.69 -14.68 -19.09
C VAL A 306 3.17 -15.89 -18.27
N PRO A 307 3.55 -17.02 -18.88
CA PRO A 307 4.15 -18.13 -18.14
C PRO A 307 5.34 -17.66 -17.29
N ALA A 308 5.38 -18.04 -16.02
CA ALA A 308 6.48 -17.64 -15.14
C ALA A 308 7.84 -18.15 -15.66
N GLY A 309 8.89 -17.35 -15.47
CA GLY A 309 10.22 -17.61 -16.02
C GLY A 309 10.39 -17.25 -17.50
N SER A 310 9.36 -16.73 -18.17
CA SER A 310 9.50 -16.21 -19.54
C SER A 310 10.45 -15.02 -19.59
N PRO A 311 11.30 -14.89 -20.63
CA PRO A 311 12.24 -13.77 -20.76
C PRO A 311 11.57 -12.45 -21.17
N SER A 312 10.31 -12.49 -21.62
CA SER A 312 9.52 -11.31 -22.00
C SER A 312 8.03 -11.59 -21.92
N ALA A 313 7.21 -10.54 -22.07
CA ALA A 313 5.75 -10.65 -22.05
C ALA A 313 5.14 -11.10 -23.39
N ALA A 314 5.93 -11.26 -24.46
CA ALA A 314 5.45 -11.56 -25.80
C ALA A 314 4.71 -12.91 -25.91
N GLY A 315 5.10 -13.90 -25.11
CA GLY A 315 4.50 -15.24 -25.10
C GLY A 315 3.25 -15.37 -24.22
N GLY A 316 2.70 -14.26 -23.71
CA GLY A 316 1.52 -14.29 -22.86
C GLY A 316 0.20 -14.51 -23.62
N ARG A 317 -0.90 -14.48 -22.88
CA ARG A 317 -2.26 -14.57 -23.42
C ARG A 317 -3.23 -13.71 -22.61
N TRP A 318 -4.30 -13.25 -23.26
CA TRP A 318 -5.42 -12.62 -22.57
C TRP A 318 -6.23 -13.66 -21.80
N ALA A 319 -6.43 -13.41 -20.51
CA ALA A 319 -7.33 -14.16 -19.64
C ALA A 319 -8.53 -13.29 -19.25
N ARG A 320 -9.69 -13.92 -19.19
CA ARG A 320 -10.97 -13.25 -18.89
C ARG A 320 -11.09 -12.99 -17.40
N VAL A 321 -11.56 -11.79 -17.04
CA VAL A 321 -11.90 -11.41 -15.68
C VAL A 321 -13.43 -11.27 -15.54
N PRO A 322 -14.05 -11.70 -14.42
CA PRO A 322 -15.47 -11.50 -14.14
C PRO A 322 -15.75 -10.03 -13.74
N ALA A 323 -15.48 -9.11 -14.66
CA ALA A 323 -15.45 -7.67 -14.43
C ALA A 323 -16.77 -7.11 -13.91
N ARG A 324 -17.89 -7.51 -14.52
CA ARG A 324 -19.23 -7.02 -14.15
C ARG A 324 -19.61 -7.46 -12.76
N GLU A 325 -19.32 -8.70 -12.40
CA GLU A 325 -19.59 -9.23 -11.07
C GLU A 325 -18.71 -8.57 -10.01
N LEU A 326 -17.42 -8.33 -10.32
CA LEU A 326 -16.51 -7.59 -9.44
C LEU A 326 -16.98 -6.15 -9.22
N LEU A 327 -17.29 -5.41 -10.30
CA LEU A 327 -17.75 -4.03 -10.20
C LEU A 327 -19.12 -3.92 -9.54
N ALA A 328 -20.02 -4.90 -9.76
CA ALA A 328 -21.27 -4.98 -9.01
C ALA A 328 -21.04 -5.16 -7.51
N ALA A 329 -20.07 -5.99 -7.10
CA ALA A 329 -19.66 -6.11 -5.70
C ALA A 329 -19.10 -4.79 -5.15
N PHE A 330 -18.34 -4.04 -5.95
CA PHE A 330 -17.89 -2.70 -5.57
C PHE A 330 -19.04 -1.71 -5.41
N VAL A 331 -20.01 -1.67 -6.33
CA VAL A 331 -21.22 -0.83 -6.20
C VAL A 331 -22.01 -1.21 -4.96
N GLN A 332 -22.17 -2.50 -4.69
CA GLN A 332 -22.91 -2.99 -3.54
C GLN A 332 -22.28 -2.53 -2.22
N ALA A 333 -20.95 -2.61 -2.11
CA ALA A 333 -20.21 -2.17 -0.94
C ALA A 333 -20.11 -0.63 -0.85
N HIS A 334 -19.96 0.04 -2.00
CA HIS A 334 -19.73 1.47 -2.14
C HIS A 334 -20.65 2.09 -3.20
N PRO A 335 -21.95 2.36 -2.90
CA PRO A 335 -22.92 2.81 -3.90
C PRO A 335 -22.61 4.16 -4.57
N ARG A 336 -21.69 4.93 -4.00
CA ARG A 336 -21.21 6.20 -4.57
C ARG A 336 -20.07 6.03 -5.57
N LEU A 337 -19.49 4.82 -5.67
CA LEU A 337 -18.33 4.47 -6.49
C LEU A 337 -17.25 5.57 -6.51
N PRO A 338 -16.60 5.85 -5.37
CA PRO A 338 -15.58 6.89 -5.29
C PRO A 338 -14.25 6.43 -5.90
N PHE A 339 -14.25 5.91 -7.12
CA PHE A 339 -13.05 5.58 -7.86
C PHE A 339 -13.14 5.94 -9.33
N PHE A 340 -11.99 6.02 -9.99
CA PHE A 340 -11.90 6.19 -11.44
C PHE A 340 -10.86 5.25 -12.02
N ALA A 341 -11.09 4.85 -13.27
CA ALA A 341 -10.20 3.98 -14.02
C ALA A 341 -8.98 4.76 -14.52
N GLU A 342 -7.79 4.20 -14.32
CA GLU A 342 -6.66 4.48 -15.20
C GLU A 342 -6.87 3.68 -16.49
N ASP A 343 -7.11 4.38 -17.59
CA ASP A 343 -7.46 3.80 -18.89
C ASP A 343 -6.54 4.29 -20.03
N LEU A 344 -5.25 4.52 -19.73
CA LEU A 344 -4.26 4.86 -20.74
C LEU A 344 -3.83 3.63 -21.54
N GLY A 345 -3.18 3.87 -22.69
CA GLY A 345 -2.74 2.82 -23.62
C GLY A 345 -3.85 2.34 -24.57
N ILE A 346 -3.67 1.14 -25.12
CA ILE A 346 -4.64 0.58 -26.07
C ILE A 346 -5.81 -0.06 -25.31
N ILE A 347 -6.92 0.68 -25.25
CA ILE A 347 -8.16 0.24 -24.61
C ILE A 347 -9.15 -0.31 -25.64
N THR A 348 -9.59 -1.54 -25.40
CA THR A 348 -10.52 -2.28 -26.25
C THR A 348 -11.99 -1.92 -25.94
N PRO A 349 -12.93 -2.14 -26.90
CA PRO A 349 -14.34 -1.76 -26.72
C PRO A 349 -15.00 -2.36 -25.47
N ASP A 350 -14.69 -3.60 -25.11
CA ASP A 350 -15.18 -4.29 -23.91
C ASP A 350 -14.83 -3.55 -22.61
N VAL A 351 -13.64 -2.95 -22.52
CA VAL A 351 -13.24 -2.14 -21.36
C VAL A 351 -14.07 -0.86 -21.30
N ARG A 352 -14.29 -0.19 -22.44
CA ARG A 352 -15.11 1.03 -22.51
C ARG A 352 -16.57 0.77 -22.17
N GLU A 353 -17.12 -0.36 -22.64
CA GLU A 353 -18.48 -0.78 -22.33
C GLU A 353 -18.65 -1.01 -20.82
N VAL A 354 -17.72 -1.72 -20.18
CA VAL A 354 -17.73 -1.94 -18.73
C VAL A 354 -17.63 -0.62 -17.97
N MET A 355 -16.77 0.32 -18.39
CA MET A 355 -16.66 1.64 -17.74
C MET A 355 -17.88 2.54 -17.96
N GLN A 356 -18.68 2.33 -19.02
CA GLN A 356 -19.92 3.09 -19.24
C GLN A 356 -21.11 2.53 -18.47
N GLU A 357 -21.07 1.22 -18.18
CA GLU A 357 -22.11 0.51 -17.45
C GLU A 357 -22.16 0.87 -15.96
N PHE A 358 -20.99 1.17 -15.37
CA PHE A 358 -20.78 1.50 -13.95
C PHE A 358 -20.38 2.97 -13.80
#